data_AF-A0AAW2YNP8-F1
#
_entry.id   AF-A0AAW2YNP8-F1
#
_cell.length_a   1.000
_cell.length_b   1.000
_cell.length_c   1.000
_cell.angle_alpha   90.00
_cell.angle_beta   90.00
_cell.angle_gamma   90.00
#
_symmetry.space_group_name_H-M   'P 1'
#
loop_
_entity.id
_entity.type
_entity.pdbx_description
1 polymer ?
#
loop_
_entity_poly.entity_id
_entity_poly.type
_entity_poly.pdbx_seq_one_letter_code
_entity_poly.pdbx_strand_id
1 'polypeptide(L)'
;MINKLIHLVTIPFIYFGAIITFSTFVILQKPVRIDVAFLILIPLCFFYMKIDRTSGLLVTCMNLSMYLFSVFCTTGGAWTFLGGLVLFVVSFAIQVLIGHYFEGDDDTELNVAEFKKTGNFGPFLLILFYHYIEVLFYFGYNKADHKIVRKFEMQRVSENKHK
;
A
#
# COMPACT_ATOMS: atom_id res chain seq x y z
N MET A 1 1.23 -16.77 10.31
CA MET A 1 1.16 -17.16 8.88
C MET A 1 -0.13 -16.67 8.23
N ILE A 2 -1.30 -16.95 8.84
CA ILE A 2 -2.62 -16.50 8.32
C ILE A 2 -2.69 -14.96 8.21
N ASN A 3 -2.22 -14.20 9.20
CA ASN A 3 -2.27 -12.73 9.12
C ASN A 3 -1.41 -12.13 7.99
N LYS A 4 -0.16 -12.58 7.85
CA LYS A 4 0.70 -12.13 6.73
C LYS A 4 0.07 -12.45 5.37
N LEU A 5 -0.64 -13.57 5.27
CA LEU A 5 -1.42 -13.92 4.08
C LEU A 5 -2.59 -12.95 3.88
N ILE A 6 -3.31 -12.60 4.96
CA ILE A 6 -4.39 -11.60 4.91
C ILE A 6 -3.83 -10.27 4.41
N HIS A 7 -2.79 -9.70 5.04
CA HIS A 7 -2.18 -8.45 4.59
C HIS A 7 -1.68 -8.52 3.14
N LEU A 8 -1.02 -9.62 2.76
CA LEU A 8 -0.52 -9.81 1.40
C LEU A 8 -1.65 -9.78 0.36
N VAL A 9 -2.85 -10.23 0.72
CA VAL A 9 -4.00 -10.30 -0.18
C VAL A 9 -4.81 -9.00 -0.10
N THR A 10 -5.16 -8.51 1.09
CA THR A 10 -6.06 -7.38 1.29
C THR A 10 -5.43 -6.07 0.84
N ILE A 11 -4.13 -5.86 1.06
CA ILE A 11 -3.46 -4.59 0.72
C ILE A 11 -3.49 -4.30 -0.78
N PRO A 12 -3.13 -5.25 -1.68
CA PRO A 12 -3.34 -5.06 -3.11
C PRO A 12 -4.78 -4.69 -3.47
N PHE A 13 -5.79 -5.32 -2.84
CA PHE A 13 -7.20 -5.03 -3.11
C PHE A 13 -7.64 -3.66 -2.59
N ILE A 14 -7.22 -3.26 -1.39
CA ILE A 14 -7.43 -1.91 -0.84
C ILE A 14 -6.85 -0.90 -1.81
N TYR A 15 -5.58 -1.08 -2.15
CA TYR A 15 -4.86 -0.15 -2.99
C TYR A 15 -5.46 -0.04 -4.40
N PHE A 16 -5.81 -1.17 -5.00
CA PHE A 16 -6.45 -1.22 -6.30
C PHE A 16 -7.88 -0.62 -6.27
N GLY A 17 -8.66 -0.88 -5.23
CA GLY A 17 -9.96 -0.24 -5.01
C GLY A 17 -9.86 1.28 -4.90
N ALA A 18 -8.83 1.78 -4.20
CA ALA A 18 -8.54 3.22 -4.15
C ALA A 18 -8.17 3.78 -5.53
N ILE A 19 -7.30 3.10 -6.29
CA ILE A 19 -6.94 3.52 -7.66
C ILE A 19 -8.19 3.60 -8.54
N ILE A 20 -9.05 2.57 -8.56
CA ILE A 20 -10.31 2.60 -9.33
C ILE A 20 -11.15 3.82 -8.94
N THR A 21 -11.35 4.01 -7.64
CA THR A 21 -12.18 5.10 -7.09
C THR A 21 -11.63 6.46 -7.49
N PHE A 22 -10.32 6.68 -7.40
CA PHE A 22 -9.73 7.96 -7.80
C PHE A 22 -9.65 8.14 -9.32
N SER A 23 -9.52 7.05 -10.09
CA SER A 23 -9.50 7.09 -11.55
C SER A 23 -10.83 7.50 -12.18
N THR A 24 -11.96 7.44 -11.45
CA THR A 24 -13.24 7.93 -11.97
C THR A 24 -13.33 9.46 -12.01
N PHE A 25 -12.48 10.17 -11.25
CA PHE A 25 -12.41 11.63 -11.25
C PHE A 25 -11.43 12.12 -12.32
N VAL A 26 -11.92 12.17 -13.56
CA VAL A 26 -11.14 12.61 -14.73
C VAL A 26 -11.04 14.13 -14.75
N ILE A 27 -9.81 14.65 -14.86
CA ILE A 27 -9.50 16.09 -14.95
C ILE A 27 -9.31 16.49 -16.41
N LEU A 28 -8.60 15.65 -17.18
CA LEU A 28 -8.36 15.83 -18.61
C LEU A 28 -8.53 14.48 -19.31
N GLN A 29 -9.20 14.45 -20.46
CA GLN A 29 -9.46 13.18 -21.17
C GLN A 29 -8.70 13.02 -22.48
N LYS A 30 -8.37 14.12 -23.18
CA LYS A 30 -7.63 14.10 -24.45
C LYS A 30 -6.60 15.23 -24.48
N PRO A 31 -5.42 15.04 -25.12
CA PRO A 31 -4.96 13.81 -25.79
C PRO A 31 -4.48 12.73 -24.83
N VAL A 32 -4.21 13.09 -23.57
CA VAL A 32 -3.80 12.17 -22.50
C VAL A 32 -4.86 12.21 -21.41
N ARG A 33 -5.23 11.04 -20.89
CA ARG A 33 -6.09 10.96 -19.72
C ARG A 33 -5.29 11.31 -18.47
N ILE A 34 -5.72 12.34 -17.76
CA ILE A 34 -5.24 12.73 -16.44
C ILE A 34 -6.44 12.67 -15.50
N ASP A 35 -6.37 11.79 -14.51
CA ASP A 35 -7.35 11.67 -13.44
C ASP A 35 -6.64 11.81 -12.09
N VAL A 36 -7.42 11.85 -11.01
CA VAL A 36 -6.87 12.03 -9.66
C VAL A 36 -5.91 10.90 -9.29
N ALA A 37 -6.17 9.65 -9.71
CA ALA A 37 -5.27 8.54 -9.44
C ALA A 37 -3.90 8.75 -10.11
N PHE A 38 -3.88 9.19 -11.38
CA PHE A 38 -2.64 9.49 -12.09
C PHE A 38 -1.79 10.53 -11.34
N LEU A 39 -2.40 11.60 -10.85
CA LEU A 39 -1.71 12.66 -10.10
C LEU A 39 -1.15 12.17 -8.76
N ILE A 40 -1.79 11.20 -8.11
CA ILE A 40 -1.32 10.59 -6.86
C ILE A 40 -0.19 9.59 -7.13
N LEU A 41 -0.32 8.77 -8.18
CA LEU A 41 0.62 7.68 -8.46
C LEU A 41 1.99 8.19 -8.93
N ILE A 42 2.05 9.25 -9.73
CA ILE A 42 3.33 9.81 -10.20
C ILE A 42 4.29 10.15 -9.06
N PRO A 43 3.95 11.04 -8.10
CA PRO A 43 4.86 11.40 -7.03
C PRO A 43 5.17 10.20 -6.13
N LEU A 44 4.23 9.28 -5.97
CA LEU A 44 4.42 8.07 -5.18
C LEU A 44 5.46 7.13 -5.82
N CYS A 45 5.41 6.93 -7.13
CA CYS A 45 6.42 6.16 -7.87
C CYS A 45 7.80 6.82 -7.77
N PHE A 46 7.90 8.15 -7.89
CA PHE A 46 9.16 8.87 -7.67
C PHE A 46 9.69 8.70 -6.24
N PHE A 47 8.81 8.74 -5.24
CA PHE A 47 9.17 8.51 -3.85
C PHE A 47 9.73 7.10 -3.64
N TYR A 48 9.07 6.07 -4.18
CA TYR A 48 9.54 4.69 -4.07
C TYR A 48 10.87 4.44 -4.79
N MET A 49 11.06 5.03 -5.97
CA MET A 49 12.33 4.97 -6.71
C MET A 49 13.51 5.59 -5.95
N LYS A 50 13.25 6.55 -5.04
CA LYS A 50 14.28 7.16 -4.20
C LYS A 50 14.70 6.29 -3.02
N ILE A 51 13.84 5.38 -2.56
CA ILE A 51 14.13 4.51 -1.41
C ILE A 51 15.05 3.38 -1.85
N ASP A 52 14.62 2.60 -2.83
CA ASP A 52 15.42 1.55 -3.44
C ASP A 52 15.00 1.39 -4.90
N ARG A 53 15.97 1.42 -5.82
CA ARG A 53 15.67 1.49 -7.25
C ARG A 53 14.98 0.24 -7.78
N THR A 54 15.37 -0.94 -7.31
CA THR A 54 14.85 -2.21 -7.82
C THR A 54 13.42 -2.43 -7.36
N SER A 55 13.18 -2.35 -6.05
CA SER A 55 11.84 -2.48 -5.49
C SER A 55 10.94 -1.31 -5.89
N GLY A 56 11.47 -0.09 -5.94
CA GLY A 56 10.79 1.08 -6.47
C GLY A 56 10.31 0.88 -7.91
N LEU A 57 11.15 0.28 -8.76
CA LEU A 57 10.78 -0.04 -10.13
C LEU A 57 9.66 -1.10 -10.18
N LEU A 58 9.76 -2.16 -9.38
CA LEU A 58 8.74 -3.20 -9.32
C LEU A 58 7.39 -2.65 -8.86
N VAL A 59 7.38 -1.85 -7.80
CA VAL A 59 6.15 -1.21 -7.31
C VAL A 59 5.62 -0.20 -8.32
N THR A 60 6.49 0.52 -9.04
CA THR A 60 6.09 1.42 -10.13
C THR A 60 5.42 0.65 -11.28
N CYS A 61 5.99 -0.47 -11.72
CA CYS A 61 5.41 -1.33 -12.76
C CYS A 61 4.05 -1.87 -12.33
N MET A 62 3.92 -2.29 -11.07
CA MET A 62 2.66 -2.76 -10.53
C MET A 62 1.61 -1.64 -10.47
N ASN A 63 1.96 -0.46 -9.95
CA ASN A 63 1.09 0.70 -9.89
C ASN A 63 0.62 1.11 -11.29
N LEU A 64 1.53 1.12 -12.27
CA LEU A 64 1.20 1.38 -13.66
C LEU A 64 0.22 0.33 -14.21
N SER A 65 0.44 -0.95 -13.92
CA SER A 65 -0.45 -2.04 -14.36
C SER A 65 -1.86 -1.91 -13.76
N MET A 66 -1.95 -1.62 -12.46
CA MET A 66 -3.21 -1.36 -11.77
C MET A 66 -3.92 -0.12 -12.33
N TYR A 67 -3.18 0.96 -12.61
CA TYR A 67 -3.71 2.17 -13.22
C TYR A 67 -4.25 1.92 -14.64
N LEU A 68 -3.50 1.23 -15.49
CA LEU A 68 -3.96 0.90 -16.83
C LEU A 68 -5.24 0.07 -16.78
N PHE A 69 -5.30 -0.91 -15.88
CA PHE A 69 -6.51 -1.71 -15.68
C PHE A 69 -7.68 -0.86 -15.16
N SER A 70 -7.46 0.06 -14.22
CA SER A 70 -8.52 0.96 -13.74
C SER A 70 -9.08 1.85 -14.85
N VAL A 71 -8.21 2.34 -15.75
CA VAL A 71 -8.63 3.12 -16.94
C VAL A 71 -9.58 2.30 -17.81
N PHE A 72 -9.33 1.01 -18.04
CA PHE A 72 -10.27 0.12 -18.75
C PHE A 72 -11.60 -0.04 -18.00
N CYS A 73 -11.57 -0.18 -16.67
CA CYS A 73 -12.78 -0.34 -15.84
C CYS A 73 -13.67 0.90 -15.78
N THR A 74 -13.12 2.10 -15.93
CA THR A 74 -13.88 3.36 -15.78
C THR A 74 -14.93 3.65 -16.85
N THR A 75 -15.08 2.77 -17.84
CA THR A 75 -16.20 2.79 -18.79
C THR A 75 -17.57 2.58 -18.14
N GLY A 76 -17.62 2.03 -16.91
CA GLY A 76 -18.86 1.77 -16.17
C GLY A 76 -19.45 2.95 -15.38
N GLY A 77 -18.83 4.14 -15.43
CA GLY A 77 -19.35 5.35 -14.78
C GLY A 77 -19.51 5.20 -13.26
N ALA A 78 -20.70 5.53 -12.74
CA ALA A 78 -20.99 5.48 -11.30
C ALA A 78 -20.83 4.08 -10.69
N TRP A 79 -21.10 3.02 -11.46
CA TRP A 79 -20.92 1.64 -11.00
C TRP A 79 -19.44 1.30 -10.78
N THR A 80 -18.54 1.86 -11.58
CA THR A 80 -17.10 1.67 -11.38
C THR A 80 -16.63 2.36 -10.10
N PHE A 81 -17.13 3.57 -9.83
CA PHE A 81 -16.84 4.28 -8.57
C PHE A 81 -17.31 3.45 -7.37
N LEU A 82 -18.56 3.00 -7.39
CA LEU A 82 -19.12 2.18 -6.30
C LEU A 82 -18.37 0.86 -6.14
N GLY A 83 -18.02 0.19 -7.24
CA GLY A 83 -17.24 -1.04 -7.21
C GLY A 83 -15.85 -0.85 -6.61
N GLY A 84 -15.14 0.22 -7.00
CA GLY A 84 -13.85 0.58 -6.42
C GLY A 84 -13.95 0.91 -4.93
N LEU A 85 -14.96 1.69 -4.54
CA LEU A 85 -15.18 2.09 -3.16
C LEU A 85 -15.53 0.88 -2.28
N VAL A 86 -16.41 -0.01 -2.75
CA VAL A 86 -16.77 -1.24 -2.05
C VAL A 86 -15.54 -2.14 -1.91
N LEU A 87 -14.75 -2.32 -2.97
CA LEU A 87 -13.52 -3.10 -2.91
C LEU A 87 -12.54 -2.55 -1.87
N PHE A 88 -12.36 -1.22 -1.84
CA PHE A 88 -11.54 -0.54 -0.83
C PHE A 88 -12.07 -0.79 0.58
N VAL A 89 -13.33 -0.46 0.84
CA VAL A 89 -13.93 -0.51 2.19
C VAL A 89 -13.97 -1.94 2.72
N VAL A 90 -14.40 -2.91 1.91
CA VAL A 90 -14.51 -4.31 2.34
C VAL A 90 -13.13 -4.90 2.62
N SER A 91 -12.16 -4.66 1.73
CA SER A 91 -10.80 -5.17 1.93
C SER A 91 -10.13 -4.51 3.13
N PHE A 92 -10.36 -3.22 3.34
CA PHE A 92 -9.87 -2.49 4.51
C PHE A 92 -10.51 -3.01 5.79
N ALA A 93 -11.83 -3.23 5.80
CA ALA A 93 -12.54 -3.79 6.94
C ALA A 93 -12.03 -5.20 7.27
N ILE A 94 -11.80 -6.07 6.28
CA ILE A 94 -11.21 -7.40 6.50
C ILE A 94 -9.81 -7.25 7.11
N GLN A 95 -8.98 -6.35 6.58
CA GLN A 95 -7.63 -6.14 7.10
C GLN A 95 -7.62 -5.64 8.54
N VAL A 96 -8.48 -4.67 8.88
CA VAL A 96 -8.53 -4.10 10.23
C VAL A 96 -9.18 -5.05 11.21
N LEU A 97 -10.33 -5.63 10.86
CA LEU A 97 -11.12 -6.44 11.79
C LEU A 97 -10.57 -7.85 11.97
N ILE A 98 -9.99 -8.43 10.92
CA ILE A 98 -9.46 -9.79 10.97
C ILE A 98 -7.95 -9.75 11.12
N GLY A 99 -7.27 -8.97 10.27
CA GLY A 99 -5.81 -8.93 10.29
C GLY A 99 -5.24 -8.44 11.63
N HIS A 100 -5.60 -7.22 12.04
CA HIS A 100 -5.10 -6.66 13.31
C HIS A 100 -5.65 -7.37 14.56
N TYR A 101 -6.86 -7.93 14.51
CA TYR A 101 -7.40 -8.71 15.63
C TYR A 101 -6.53 -9.93 15.98
N PHE A 102 -5.92 -10.58 14.97
CA PHE A 102 -5.00 -11.69 15.20
C PHE A 102 -3.58 -11.27 15.59
N GLU A 103 -3.22 -10.00 15.42
CA GLU A 103 -1.85 -9.50 15.59
C GLU A 103 -1.65 -8.78 16.93
N GLY A 104 -2.65 -8.03 17.40
CA GLY A 104 -2.52 -7.20 18.61
C GLY A 104 -1.47 -6.08 18.51
N ASP A 105 -0.83 -5.93 17.35
CA ASP A 105 0.26 -4.99 17.08
C ASP A 105 -0.13 -4.21 15.82
N ASP A 106 -0.70 -3.02 16.01
CA ASP A 106 -1.08 -2.09 14.96
C ASP A 106 -0.17 -0.86 15.02
N ASP A 107 0.67 -0.69 14.01
CA ASP A 107 1.58 0.45 13.91
C ASP A 107 0.85 1.76 13.56
N THR A 108 -0.47 1.73 13.35
CA THR A 108 -1.29 2.91 13.02
C THR A 108 -1.15 3.99 14.10
N GLU A 109 -1.20 3.65 15.38
CA GLU A 109 -1.07 4.65 16.45
C GLU A 109 0.32 5.31 16.44
N LEU A 110 1.38 4.53 16.21
CA LEU A 110 2.75 5.02 16.11
C LEU A 110 2.93 5.92 14.89
N ASN A 111 2.39 5.52 13.74
CA ASN A 111 2.42 6.29 12.49
C ASN A 111 1.66 7.62 12.65
N VAL A 112 0.49 7.60 13.30
CA VAL A 112 -0.30 8.79 13.60
C VAL A 112 0.41 9.71 14.59
N ALA A 113 1.03 9.15 15.64
CA ALA A 113 1.78 9.92 16.63
C ALA A 113 3.00 10.60 16.00
N GLU A 114 3.76 9.88 15.17
CA GLU A 114 4.92 10.43 14.47
C GLU A 114 4.51 11.53 13.49
N PHE A 115 3.42 11.33 12.75
CA PHE A 115 2.88 12.36 11.87
C PHE A 115 2.43 13.60 12.64
N LYS A 116 1.72 13.45 13.76
CA LYS A 116 1.32 14.58 14.59
C LYS A 116 2.52 15.35 15.16
N LYS A 117 3.61 14.64 15.47
CA LYS A 117 4.82 15.22 16.05
C LYS A 117 5.70 15.92 15.02
N THR A 118 5.87 15.35 13.83
CA THR A 118 6.88 15.78 12.86
C THR A 118 6.31 16.31 11.56
N GLY A 119 5.01 16.08 11.29
CA GLY A 119 4.40 16.31 9.99
C GLY A 119 4.87 15.35 8.90
N ASN A 120 5.68 14.34 9.24
CA ASN A 120 6.23 13.40 8.27
C ASN A 120 5.15 12.42 7.80
N PHE A 121 4.74 12.54 6.53
CA PHE A 121 3.75 11.64 5.92
C PHE A 121 4.37 10.34 5.38
N GLY A 122 5.70 10.21 5.41
CA GLY A 122 6.45 9.07 4.92
C GLY A 122 5.94 7.71 5.41
N PRO A 123 5.66 7.51 6.71
CA PRO A 123 5.17 6.23 7.23
C PRO A 123 3.89 5.75 6.52
N PHE A 124 2.94 6.64 6.25
CA PHE A 124 1.71 6.29 5.52
C PHE A 124 1.97 5.94 4.06
N LEU A 125 2.87 6.67 3.39
CA LEU A 125 3.26 6.37 2.00
C LEU A 125 3.97 5.02 1.88
N LEU A 126 4.67 4.60 2.94
CA LEU A 126 5.42 3.36 2.97
C LEU A 126 4.55 2.12 3.22
N ILE A 127 3.30 2.27 3.66
CA ILE A 127 2.44 1.14 4.05
C ILE A 127 2.35 0.10 2.93
N LEU A 128 2.09 0.55 1.69
CA LEU A 128 2.06 -0.35 0.55
C LEU A 128 3.45 -0.92 0.26
N PHE A 129 4.45 -0.05 0.24
CA PHE A 129 5.81 -0.38 -0.18
C PHE A 129 6.44 -1.47 0.69
N TYR A 130 6.30 -1.38 2.02
CA TYR A 130 6.97 -2.33 2.92
C TYR A 130 6.43 -3.75 2.78
N HIS A 131 5.14 -3.94 2.50
CA HIS A 131 4.58 -5.28 2.29
C HIS A 131 5.13 -5.93 1.02
N TYR A 132 5.34 -5.17 -0.05
CA TYR A 132 6.01 -5.68 -1.25
C TYR A 132 7.48 -6.00 -0.99
N ILE A 133 8.18 -5.15 -0.25
CA ILE A 133 9.56 -5.43 0.18
C ILE A 133 9.63 -6.73 0.98
N GLU A 134 8.68 -6.96 1.90
CA GLU A 134 8.65 -8.20 2.69
C GLU A 134 8.51 -9.44 1.79
N VAL A 135 7.66 -9.37 0.77
CA VAL A 135 7.53 -10.43 -0.24
C VAL A 135 8.85 -10.65 -0.98
N LEU A 136 9.49 -9.58 -1.44
CA LEU A 136 10.78 -9.67 -2.12
C LEU A 136 11.86 -10.30 -1.22
N PHE A 137 11.86 -9.96 0.07
CA PHE A 137 12.73 -10.56 1.08
C PHE A 137 12.51 -12.07 1.23
N TYR A 138 11.26 -12.56 1.16
CA TYR A 138 10.98 -14.00 1.14
C TYR A 138 11.53 -14.68 -0.13
N PHE A 139 11.56 -13.98 -1.27
CA PHE A 139 12.21 -14.46 -2.49
C PHE A 139 13.74 -14.27 -2.51
N GLY A 140 14.33 -13.79 -1.42
CA GLY A 140 15.78 -13.67 -1.27
C GLY A 140 16.38 -12.37 -1.80
N TYR A 141 15.54 -11.37 -2.12
CA TYR A 141 16.01 -10.01 -2.42
C TYR A 141 16.74 -9.44 -1.20
N ASN A 142 17.90 -8.80 -1.44
CA ASN A 142 18.69 -8.05 -0.46
C ASN A 142 18.73 -8.67 0.97
N LYS A 143 19.42 -9.81 1.08
CA LYS A 143 19.53 -10.59 2.33
C LYS A 143 20.15 -9.80 3.50
N ALA A 144 20.97 -8.80 3.22
CA ALA A 144 21.58 -7.96 4.24
C ALA A 144 20.53 -7.10 4.94
N ASP A 145 19.71 -6.38 4.16
CA ASP A 145 18.64 -5.54 4.70
C ASP A 145 17.55 -6.38 5.35
N HIS A 146 17.20 -7.54 4.77
CA HIS A 146 16.25 -8.46 5.39
C HIS A 146 16.72 -8.89 6.80
N LYS A 147 18.02 -9.14 7.00
CA LYS A 147 18.58 -9.50 8.32
C LYS A 147 18.45 -8.35 9.32
N ILE A 148 18.64 -7.11 8.87
CA ILE A 148 18.48 -5.91 9.70
C ILE A 148 17.02 -5.76 10.13
N VAL A 149 16.08 -5.82 9.18
CA VAL A 149 14.64 -5.72 9.46
C VAL A 149 14.19 -6.80 10.44
N ARG A 150 14.60 -8.06 10.24
CA ARG A 150 14.31 -9.16 11.17
C ARG A 150 14.84 -8.92 12.57
N LYS A 151 16.03 -8.32 12.70
CA LYS A 151 16.61 -7.97 14.00
C LYS A 151 15.72 -6.96 14.74
N PHE A 152 15.24 -5.93 14.06
CA PHE A 152 14.32 -4.94 14.63
C PHE A 152 12.96 -5.53 14.98
N GLU A 153 12.37 -6.38 14.12
CA GLU A 153 11.12 -7.09 14.43
C GLU A 153 11.26 -7.92 15.72
N MET A 154 12.34 -8.68 15.86
CA MET A 154 12.57 -9.50 17.06
C MET A 154 12.74 -8.66 18.33
N GLN A 155 13.41 -7.49 18.22
CA GLN A 155 13.54 -6.55 19.34
C GLN A 155 12.17 -6.00 19.75
N ARG A 156 11.34 -5.56 18.79
CA ARG A 156 9.98 -5.05 19.07
C ARG A 156 9.10 -6.09 19.77
N VAL A 157 9.12 -7.33 19.29
CA VAL A 157 8.37 -8.44 19.91
C VAL A 157 8.84 -8.71 21.35
N SER A 158 10.15 -8.57 21.62
CA SER A 158 10.67 -8.74 22.98
C SER A 158 10.22 -7.61 23.93
N GLU A 159 10.20 -6.37 23.45
CA GLU A 159 9.78 -5.20 24.24
C GLU A 159 8.28 -5.23 24.56
N ASN A 160 7.45 -5.65 23.61
CA ASN A 160 6.00 -5.77 23.80
C ASN A 160 5.60 -6.93 24.74
N LYS A 161 6.45 -7.95 24.92
CA LYS A 161 6.21 -9.03 25.90
C LYS A 161 6.46 -8.61 27.35
N HIS A 162 7.09 -7.46 27.57
CA HIS A 162 7.43 -6.95 28.89
C HIS A 162 6.60 -5.72 29.31
N LYS A 163 5.62 -5.33 28.49
CA LYS A 163 4.56 -4.37 28.85
C LYS A 163 3.30 -5.13 29.26
#